data_AF-A0A955HJR0-F1
#
_entry.id   AF-A0A955HJR0-F1
#
_cell.length_a   1.000
_cell.length_b   1.000
_cell.length_c   1.000
_cell.angle_alpha   90.00
_cell.angle_beta   90.00
_cell.angle_gamma   90.00
#
_symmetry.space_group_name_H-M   'P 1'
#
loop_
_entity.id
_entity.type
_entity.pdbx_description
1 polymer ?
#
loop_
_entity_poly.entity_id
_entity_poly.type
_entity_poly.pdbx_seq_one_letter_code
_entity_poly.pdbx_strand_id
1 'polypeptide(L)' 'MKKGYKDNIEAVTTSNTDFRRVLYTGEQMQLVAMTLQPGEDIGAEVHEGHDQFFRFESGTGKAIVNETEYEVAADDAVI' A
#
# COMPACT_ATOMS: atom_id res chain seq x y z
N MET A 1 10.10 9.32 -22.40
CA MET A 1 9.71 9.73 -21.03
C MET A 1 8.46 8.96 -20.66
N LYS A 2 8.46 8.18 -19.57
CA LYS A 2 7.23 7.55 -19.10
C LYS A 2 6.25 8.66 -18.73
N LYS A 3 4.99 8.55 -19.17
CA LYS A 3 3.93 9.46 -18.70
C LYS A 3 3.71 9.17 -17.21
N GLY A 4 3.63 10.20 -16.38
CA GLY A 4 3.28 10.03 -14.96
C GLY A 4 1.91 9.39 -14.77
N TYR A 5 1.56 9.06 -13.53
CA TYR A 5 0.27 8.49 -13.17
C TYR A 5 -0.69 9.56 -12.64
N LYS A 6 -1.95 9.53 -13.10
CA LYS A 6 -3.04 10.36 -12.58
C LYS A 6 -4.32 9.54 -12.63
N ASP A 7 -4.97 9.39 -11.47
CA ASP A 7 -6.31 8.83 -11.34
C ASP A 7 -6.97 9.30 -10.03
N ASN A 8 -8.24 8.95 -9.78
CA ASN A 8 -8.82 9.05 -8.45
C ASN A 8 -8.34 7.85 -7.60
N ILE A 9 -7.33 8.08 -6.76
CA ILE A 9 -6.71 7.00 -5.99
C ILE A 9 -7.68 6.35 -5.00
N GLU A 10 -8.56 7.12 -4.37
CA GLU A 10 -9.57 6.62 -3.43
C GLU A 10 -10.56 5.68 -4.12
N ALA A 11 -11.06 6.05 -5.30
CA ALA A 11 -11.91 5.17 -6.08
C ALA A 11 -11.16 3.90 -6.54
N VAL A 12 -9.89 4.01 -6.94
CA VAL A 12 -9.09 2.86 -7.40
C VAL A 12 -8.83 1.88 -6.26
N THR A 13 -8.48 2.36 -5.06
CA THR A 13 -8.18 1.50 -3.91
C THR A 13 -9.45 0.87 -3.33
N THR A 14 -10.53 1.62 -3.15
CA THR A 14 -11.78 1.11 -2.57
C THR A 14 -12.56 0.17 -3.48
N SER A 15 -12.37 0.27 -4.81
CA SER A 15 -12.95 -0.68 -5.78
C SER A 15 -12.04 -1.85 -6.13
N ASN A 16 -10.78 -1.84 -5.70
CA ASN A 16 -9.85 -2.92 -5.95
C ASN A 16 -10.25 -4.17 -5.15
N THR A 17 -10.26 -5.32 -5.81
CA THR A 17 -10.53 -6.62 -5.18
C THR A 17 -9.31 -7.53 -5.19
N ASP A 18 -8.25 -7.14 -5.89
CA ASP A 18 -7.04 -7.94 -6.01
C ASP A 18 -6.17 -7.76 -4.76
N PHE A 19 -5.60 -8.85 -4.26
CA PHE A 19 -4.60 -8.77 -3.18
C PHE A 19 -3.50 -7.75 -3.49
N ARG A 20 -3.03 -7.73 -4.74
CA ARG A 20 -2.03 -6.78 -5.24
C ARG A 20 -2.27 -6.44 -6.71
N ARG A 21 -2.39 -5.16 -7.03
CA ARG A 21 -2.51 -4.63 -8.39
C ARG A 21 -1.51 -3.49 -8.60
N VAL A 22 -0.57 -3.69 -9.53
CA VAL A 22 0.38 -2.63 -9.91
C VAL A 22 -0.35 -1.61 -10.79
N LEU A 23 -0.43 -0.36 -10.33
CA LEU A 23 -1.07 0.75 -11.04
C LEU A 23 -0.08 1.49 -11.94
N TYR A 24 1.16 1.65 -11.46
CA TYR A 24 2.22 2.35 -12.19
C TYR A 24 3.61 1.93 -11.73
N THR A 25 4.54 1.81 -12.68
CA THR A 25 5.96 1.56 -12.40
C THR A 25 6.81 2.66 -13.04
N GLY A 26 7.29 3.58 -12.21
CA GLY A 26 8.24 4.63 -12.58
C GLY A 26 9.67 4.12 -12.64
N GLU A 27 10.63 5.04 -12.59
CA GLU A 27 12.06 4.70 -12.45
C GLU A 27 12.50 4.57 -10.99
N GLN A 28 11.86 5.34 -10.10
CA GLN A 28 12.22 5.44 -8.67
C GLN A 28 11.08 5.03 -7.74
N MET A 29 9.90 4.70 -8.28
CA MET A 29 8.69 4.43 -7.50
C MET A 29 7.79 3.44 -8.24
N GLN A 30 7.17 2.54 -7.47
CA GLN A 30 6.04 1.71 -7.92
C GLN A 30 4.81 2.10 -7.10
N LEU A 31 3.67 2.28 -7.77
CA LEU A 31 2.38 2.51 -7.14
C LEU A 31 1.53 1.25 -7.27
N VAL A 32 0.99 0.80 -6.14
CA VAL A 32 0.27 -0.46 -6.01
C VAL A 32 -1.02 -0.22 -5.23
N ALA A 33 -2.12 -0.81 -5.67
CA ALA A 33 -3.34 -0.97 -4.87
C ALA A 33 -3.37 -2.39 -4.29
N MET A 34 -3.78 -2.52 -3.04
CA MET A 34 -3.88 -3.80 -2.35
C MET A 34 -5.20 -3.89 -1.59
N THR A 35 -5.81 -5.07 -1.63
CA THR A 35 -7.02 -5.38 -0.85
C THR A 35 -6.79 -6.68 -0.10
N LEU A 36 -6.63 -6.57 1.20
CA LEU A 36 -6.45 -7.72 2.09
C LEU A 36 -7.80 -8.13 2.68
N GLN A 37 -8.09 -9.42 2.62
CA GLN A 37 -9.21 -10.02 3.34
C GLN A 37 -8.84 -10.22 4.82
N PRO A 38 -9.84 -10.35 5.72
CA PRO A 38 -9.57 -10.61 7.13
C PRO A 38 -8.68 -11.85 7.33
N GLY A 39 -7.55 -11.66 8.04
CA GLY A 39 -6.57 -12.71 8.30
C GLY A 39 -5.47 -12.86 7.24
N GLU A 40 -5.52 -12.10 6.14
CA GLU A 40 -4.42 -12.02 5.19
C GLU A 40 -3.30 -11.10 5.70
N ASP A 41 -2.09 -11.36 5.22
CA ASP A 41 -0.88 -10.61 5.52
C ASP A 41 -0.14 -10.34 4.20
N ILE A 42 0.51 -9.17 4.10
CA ILE A 42 1.43 -8.80 3.02
C ILE A 42 2.71 -9.68 3.07
N GLY A 43 3.10 -10.07 4.28
CA GLY A 43 4.39 -10.70 4.59
C GLY A 43 5.43 -9.66 4.99
N ALA A 44 6.34 -10.05 5.88
CA ALA A 44 7.46 -9.22 6.28
C ALA A 44 8.53 -9.18 5.18
N GLU A 45 8.90 -7.97 4.74
CA GLU A 45 9.94 -7.74 3.74
C GLU A 45 10.92 -6.67 4.23
N VAL A 46 12.15 -6.70 3.68
CA VAL A 46 13.19 -5.70 3.94
C VAL A 46 13.67 -5.14 2.61
N HIS A 47 13.71 -3.81 2.49
CA HIS A 47 14.19 -3.10 1.30
C HIS A 47 15.40 -2.24 1.66
N GLU A 48 16.58 -2.56 1.12
CA GLU A 48 17.82 -1.83 1.41
C GLU A 48 18.00 -0.55 0.56
N GLY A 49 17.19 -0.37 -0.48
CA GLY A 49 17.44 0.64 -1.52
C GLY A 49 16.32 1.65 -1.74
N HIS A 50 15.19 1.53 -1.04
CA HIS A 50 14.06 2.45 -1.17
C HIS A 50 13.14 2.39 0.04
N ASP A 51 12.49 3.51 0.31
CA ASP A 51 11.42 3.59 1.30
C ASP A 51 10.11 3.05 0.71
N GLN A 52 9.23 2.56 1.59
CA GLN A 52 7.89 2.14 1.24
C GLN A 52 6.89 2.97 2.03
N PHE A 53 5.82 3.41 1.37
CA PHE A 53 4.75 4.19 1.98
C PHE A 53 3.43 3.45 1.81
N PHE A 54 2.71 3.26 2.91
CA PHE A 54 1.35 2.75 2.93
C PHE A 54 0.39 3.84 3.37
N ARG A 55 -0.72 3.97 2.65
CA ARG A 55 -1.90 4.74 3.06
C ARG A 55 -3.11 3.80 3.07
N PHE A 56 -3.85 3.82 4.16
CA PHE A 56 -5.00 2.95 4.34
C PHE A 56 -6.28 3.71 3.98
N GLU A 57 -7.00 3.24 2.97
CA GLU A 57 -8.19 3.94 2.45
C GLU A 57 -9.49 3.38 3.05
N SER A 58 -9.47 2.15 3.58
CA SER A 58 -10.61 1.59 4.32
C SER A 58 -10.17 0.41 5.20
N GLY A 59 -11.05 0.03 6.12
CA GLY A 59 -10.83 -1.10 7.03
C GLY A 59 -9.94 -0.74 8.23
N THR A 60 -9.49 -1.78 8.92
CA THR A 60 -8.60 -1.69 10.08
C THR A 60 -7.58 -2.83 10.01
N GLY A 61 -6.37 -2.61 10.51
CA GLY A 61 -5.33 -3.62 10.51
C GLY A 61 -4.21 -3.33 11.51
N LYS A 62 -3.14 -4.11 11.39
CA LYS A 62 -1.90 -3.91 12.13
C LYS A 62 -0.73 -3.86 11.16
N ALA A 63 0.08 -2.81 11.26
CA ALA A 63 1.36 -2.72 10.58
C ALA A 63 2.48 -2.97 11.59
N ILE A 64 3.50 -3.72 11.19
CA ILE A 64 4.69 -3.98 12.01
C ILE A 64 5.89 -3.44 11.25
N VAL A 65 6.53 -2.42 11.80
CA VAL A 65 7.75 -1.82 11.24
C VAL A 65 8.88 -2.06 12.22
N ASN A 66 9.82 -2.92 11.83
CA ASN A 66 10.83 -3.49 12.72
C ASN A 66 10.16 -4.18 13.93
N GLU A 67 10.38 -3.67 15.14
CA GLU A 67 9.80 -4.20 16.38
C GLU A 67 8.60 -3.36 16.86
N THR A 68 8.19 -2.34 16.09
CA THR A 68 7.10 -1.43 16.47
C THR A 68 5.81 -1.82 15.78
N GLU A 69 4.76 -1.98 16.57
CA GLU A 69 3.41 -2.25 16.08
C GLU A 69 2.57 -0.97 16.02
N TYR A 70 1.80 -0.82 14.94
CA TYR A 70 0.86 0.26 14.74
C TYR A 70 -0.52 -0.33 14.42
N GLU A 71 -1.53 0.05 15.20
CA GLU A 71 -2.92 -0.09 14.75
C GLU A 71 -3.19 0.94 13.67
N VAL A 72 -3.81 0.52 12.57
CA VAL A 72 -4.09 1.39 11.41
C VAL A 72 -5.56 1.30 11.03
N ALA A 73 -6.12 2.43 10.64
CA ALA A 73 -7.47 2.59 10.13
C ALA A 73 -7.47 3.49 8.90
N ALA A 74 -8.65 3.77 8.35
CA ALA A 74 -8.80 4.70 7.24
C ALA A 74 -8.13 6.05 7.53
N ASP A 75 -7.46 6.60 6.52
CA ASP A 75 -6.65 7.83 6.52
C ASP A 75 -5.32 7.77 7.31
N ASP A 76 -4.98 6.65 7.95
CA ASP A 76 -3.65 6.46 8.50
C ASP A 76 -2.60 6.19 7.41
N ALA A 77 -1.35 6.48 7.74
CA ALA A 77 -0.20 6.17 6.90
C ALA A 77 0.97 5.62 7.72
N VAL A 78 1.74 4.72 7.10
CA VAL A 78 2.94 4.09 7.68
C VAL A 78 4.07 4.14 6.66
N ILE A 79 5.28 4.40 7.15
CA ILE A 79 6.55 4.37 6.41
C ILE A 79 7.52 3.48 7.18
#